data_AF-C7PZA9-F1
#
_entry.id   AF-C7PZA9-F1
#
_cell.length_a   1.000
_cell.length_b   1.000
_cell.length_c   1.000
_cell.angle_alpha   90.00
_cell.angle_beta   90.00
_cell.angle_gamma   90.00
#
_symmetry.space_group_name_H-M   'P 1'
#
loop_
_entity.id
_entity.type
_entity.pdbx_description
1 polymer ?
#
loop_
_entity_poly.entity_id
_entity_poly.type
_entity_poly.pdbx_seq_one_letter_code
_entity_poly.pdbx_strand_id
1 'polypeptide(L)'
;MILCVCRDDLKNTWEVAQESLGLHPDVFCSAYLVFADDIPPLGINEDLYVIAHGVAEGSDGKPVIGDQGDSLTLDAPTFWENVKPIFPDGYQGDVYIFACESADPGPGLDFSFAEGFAVYVKGDRSVHCRVFGGSGEVGGMIPLPSDPMWIEADVF
;
A
#
# COMPACT_ATOMS: atom_id res chain seq x y z
N MET A 1 4.15 -10.03 -2.77
CA MET A 1 5.24 -9.16 -2.29
C MET A 1 4.74 -8.18 -1.23
N ILE A 2 5.52 -7.93 -0.18
CA ILE A 2 5.29 -6.84 0.78
C ILE A 2 6.29 -5.70 0.53
N LEU A 3 5.82 -4.46 0.49
CA LEU A 3 6.62 -3.24 0.48
C LEU A 3 6.42 -2.46 1.77
N CYS A 4 7.51 -2.20 2.47
CA CYS A 4 7.51 -1.36 3.66
C CYS A 4 7.83 0.08 3.28
N VAL A 5 6.85 0.96 3.50
CA VAL A 5 6.88 2.39 3.17
C VAL A 5 6.86 3.18 4.48
N CYS A 6 7.99 3.17 5.17
CA CYS A 6 8.21 3.87 6.43
C CYS A 6 9.72 4.01 6.68
N ARG A 7 10.16 5.13 7.26
CA ARG A 7 11.56 5.41 7.67
C ARG A 7 11.69 5.61 9.18
N ASP A 8 10.67 6.16 9.83
CA ASP A 8 10.68 6.50 11.25
C ASP A 8 10.40 5.30 12.18
N ASP A 9 9.60 4.34 11.72
CA ASP A 9 9.33 3.07 12.40
C ASP A 9 9.65 1.84 11.52
N LEU A 10 10.80 1.92 10.86
CA LEU A 10 11.34 0.82 10.06
C LEU A 10 11.37 -0.48 10.84
N LYS A 11 11.70 -0.43 12.14
CA LYS A 11 11.82 -1.65 12.94
C LYS A 11 10.48 -2.36 13.07
N ASN A 12 9.42 -1.67 13.50
CA ASN A 12 8.13 -2.36 13.71
C ASN A 12 7.48 -2.74 12.38
N THR A 13 7.49 -1.85 11.37
CA THR A 13 6.91 -2.16 10.05
C THR A 13 7.63 -3.32 9.37
N TRP A 14 8.97 -3.38 9.46
CA TRP A 14 9.75 -4.50 8.96
C TRP A 14 9.51 -5.79 9.75
N GLU A 15 9.44 -5.72 11.08
CA GLU A 15 9.13 -6.90 11.92
C GLU A 15 7.75 -7.47 11.55
N VAL A 16 6.71 -6.64 11.40
CA VAL A 16 5.38 -7.07 10.94
C VAL A 16 5.44 -7.73 9.56
N ALA A 17 6.19 -7.15 8.61
CA ALA A 17 6.33 -7.71 7.27
C ALA A 17 7.04 -9.08 7.30
N GLN A 18 8.14 -9.19 8.05
CA GLN A 18 8.91 -10.43 8.19
C GLN A 18 8.12 -11.53 8.90
N GLU A 19 7.42 -11.20 9.98
CA GLU A 19 6.59 -12.17 10.69
C GLU A 19 5.42 -12.62 9.80
N SER A 20 4.74 -11.70 9.10
CA SER A 20 3.62 -12.03 8.20
C SER A 20 4.08 -12.96 7.08
N LEU A 21 5.24 -12.66 6.47
CA LEU A 21 5.89 -13.52 5.48
C LEU A 21 6.26 -14.90 6.05
N GLY A 22 6.74 -14.95 7.30
CA GLY A 22 7.09 -16.21 7.97
C GLY A 22 5.89 -17.11 8.23
N LEU A 23 4.72 -16.53 8.53
CA LEU A 23 3.48 -17.28 8.75
C LEU A 23 2.80 -17.72 7.45
N HIS A 24 2.83 -16.88 6.42
CA HIS A 24 2.14 -17.11 5.14
C HIS A 24 3.06 -16.87 3.94
N PRO A 25 4.13 -17.67 3.79
CA PRO A 25 5.12 -17.47 2.73
C PRO A 25 4.56 -17.69 1.32
N ASP A 26 3.48 -18.46 1.19
CA ASP A 26 2.76 -18.72 -0.05
C ASP A 26 1.88 -17.55 -0.50
N VAL A 27 1.56 -16.62 0.41
CA VAL A 27 0.76 -15.41 0.13
C VAL A 27 1.67 -14.22 -0.12
N PHE A 28 2.62 -13.97 0.79
CA PHE A 28 3.40 -12.73 0.76
C PHE A 28 4.66 -12.83 -0.11
N CYS A 29 5.21 -14.03 -0.29
CA CYS A 29 6.39 -14.39 -1.11
C CYS A 29 7.72 -13.74 -0.72
N SER A 30 7.76 -12.42 -0.52
CA SER A 30 8.96 -11.62 -0.23
C SER A 30 8.58 -10.30 0.43
N ALA A 31 9.54 -9.63 1.07
CA ALA A 31 9.36 -8.31 1.69
C ALA A 31 10.56 -7.41 1.39
N TYR A 32 10.31 -6.13 1.09
CA TYR A 32 11.34 -5.14 0.75
C TYR A 32 11.08 -3.78 1.40
N LEU A 33 12.16 -3.03 1.65
CA LEU A 33 12.15 -1.65 2.09
C LEU A 33 12.29 -0.70 0.88
N VAL A 34 11.30 0.16 0.63
CA VAL A 34 11.21 1.01 -0.58
C VAL A 34 12.38 2.00 -0.77
N PHE A 35 13.18 2.26 0.28
CA PHE A 35 14.33 3.18 0.21
C PHE A 35 15.69 2.54 0.49
N ALA A 36 15.72 1.23 0.72
CA ALA A 36 16.96 0.53 1.06
C ALA A 36 17.25 -0.62 0.09
N ASP A 37 16.21 -1.21 -0.52
CA ASP A 37 16.34 -2.37 -1.36
C ASP A 37 16.17 -2.05 -2.85
N ASP A 38 16.81 -2.86 -3.69
CA ASP A 38 16.47 -2.96 -5.11
C ASP A 38 15.26 -3.89 -5.23
N ILE A 39 14.10 -3.33 -5.57
CA ILE A 39 12.84 -4.06 -5.59
C ILE A 39 12.66 -4.71 -6.97
N PRO A 40 12.56 -6.05 -7.05
CA PRO A 40 12.36 -6.72 -8.32
C PRO A 40 10.94 -6.47 -8.87
N PRO A 41 10.72 -6.68 -10.17
CA PRO A 41 9.37 -6.68 -10.72
C PRO A 41 8.48 -7.74 -10.07
N LEU A 42 7.19 -7.42 -9.93
CA LEU A 42 6.16 -8.33 -9.45
C LEU A 42 5.94 -9.48 -10.44
N GLY A 43 5.50 -10.64 -9.93
CA GLY A 43 4.84 -11.64 -10.76
C GLY A 43 3.52 -11.11 -11.33
N ILE A 44 3.13 -11.59 -12.51
CA ILE A 44 1.89 -11.13 -13.19
C ILE A 44 0.64 -11.29 -12.29
N ASN A 45 0.57 -12.36 -11.49
CA ASN A 45 -0.56 -12.63 -10.58
C ASN A 45 -0.14 -12.54 -9.11
N GLU A 46 1.01 -11.93 -8.82
CA GLU A 46 1.49 -11.79 -7.45
C GLU A 46 0.82 -10.59 -6.81
N ASP A 47 0.17 -10.75 -5.66
CA ASP A 47 -0.40 -9.63 -4.93
C ASP A 47 0.68 -8.74 -4.32
N LEU A 48 0.43 -7.43 -4.33
CA LEU A 48 1.26 -6.42 -3.69
C LEU A 48 0.62 -5.97 -2.38
N TYR A 49 1.36 -6.07 -1.29
CA TYR A 49 0.97 -5.53 0.02
C TYR A 49 1.86 -4.34 0.35
N VAL A 50 1.27 -3.23 0.75
CA VAL A 50 1.98 -2.00 1.13
C VAL A 50 1.74 -1.77 2.60
N ILE A 51 2.79 -1.81 3.43
CA ILE A 51 2.71 -1.48 4.85
C ILE A 51 3.30 -0.09 5.10
N ALA A 52 2.52 0.78 5.75
CA ALA A 52 2.91 2.14 6.13
C ALA A 52 2.21 2.54 7.44
N HIS A 53 2.57 3.67 8.04
CA HIS A 53 1.69 4.25 9.06
C HIS A 53 0.40 4.78 8.45
N GLY A 54 -0.54 5.10 9.34
CA GLY A 54 -1.86 5.62 9.02
C GLY A 54 -1.85 6.81 8.07
N VAL A 55 -2.99 7.01 7.42
CA VAL A 55 -3.17 8.13 6.52
C VAL A 55 -3.19 9.44 7.30
N ALA A 56 -2.50 10.44 6.76
CA ALA A 56 -2.57 11.82 7.24
C ALA A 56 -3.08 12.74 6.12
N GLU A 57 -3.50 13.95 6.50
CA GLU A 57 -3.70 15.03 5.53
C GLU A 57 -2.34 15.63 5.17
N GLY A 58 -1.97 15.53 3.90
CA GLY A 58 -0.77 16.15 3.34
C GLY A 58 -0.90 17.67 3.26
N SER A 59 0.22 18.36 3.01
CA SER A 59 0.29 19.83 2.97
C SER A 59 -0.63 20.51 1.94
N ASP A 60 -1.09 19.76 0.93
CA ASP A 60 -2.00 20.20 -0.12
C ASP A 60 -3.45 19.76 0.09
N GLY A 61 -3.78 19.21 1.27
CA GLY A 61 -5.11 18.73 1.62
C GLY A 61 -5.47 17.40 0.96
N LYS A 62 -4.49 16.56 0.61
CA LYS A 62 -4.72 15.21 0.05
C LYS A 62 -4.29 14.13 1.03
N PRO A 63 -4.88 12.93 0.97
CA PRO A 63 -4.43 11.81 1.80
C PRO A 63 -3.02 11.38 1.42
N VAL A 64 -2.18 11.13 2.43
CA VAL A 64 -0.80 10.63 2.29
C VAL A 64 -0.57 9.42 3.20
N ILE A 65 0.33 8.53 2.81
CA ILE A 65 0.85 7.42 3.65
C ILE A 65 2.34 7.62 3.92
N GLY A 66 2.89 6.97 4.95
CA GLY A 66 4.32 6.98 5.22
C GLY A 66 4.64 7.02 6.71
N ASP A 67 5.46 7.99 7.11
CA ASP A 67 5.95 8.21 8.47
C ASP A 67 4.95 8.99 9.33
N GLN A 68 5.00 8.82 10.66
CA GLN A 68 4.39 9.75 11.60
C GLN A 68 5.26 11.02 11.73
N GLY A 69 5.02 12.01 10.86
CA GLY A 69 5.67 13.33 10.90
C GLY A 69 6.32 13.72 9.58
N ASP A 70 7.03 14.85 9.56
CA ASP A 70 7.61 15.46 8.35
C ASP A 70 8.82 14.70 7.74
N SER A 71 9.10 13.46 8.15
CA SER A 71 10.28 12.71 7.66
C SER A 71 10.09 12.09 6.29
N LEU A 72 8.90 11.55 6.00
CA LEU A 72 8.52 11.04 4.67
C LEU A 72 7.02 10.73 4.60
N THR A 73 6.27 11.52 3.84
CA THR A 73 4.88 11.21 3.46
C THR A 73 4.75 11.19 1.94
N LEU A 74 4.05 10.21 1.39
CA LEU A 74 3.80 10.06 -0.03
C LEU A 74 2.31 10.24 -0.31
N ASP A 75 1.98 11.15 -1.22
CA ASP A 75 0.65 11.17 -1.84
C ASP A 75 0.53 10.04 -2.87
N ALA A 76 -0.70 9.76 -3.29
CA ALA A 76 -1.00 8.73 -4.29
C ALA A 76 -0.19 8.84 -5.61
N PRO A 77 -0.05 10.01 -6.27
CA PRO A 77 0.74 10.13 -7.49
C PRO A 77 2.22 9.85 -7.25
N THR A 78 2.81 10.41 -6.18
CA THR A 78 4.22 10.20 -5.88
C THR A 78 4.47 8.74 -5.55
N PHE A 79 3.61 8.11 -4.77
CA PHE A 79 3.72 6.68 -4.49
C PHE A 79 3.68 5.86 -5.78
N TRP A 80 2.71 6.11 -6.67
CA TRP A 80 2.60 5.45 -7.96
C TRP A 80 3.84 5.58 -8.83
N GLU A 81 4.40 6.78 -9.00
CA GLU A 81 5.60 6.97 -9.82
C GLU A 81 6.81 6.21 -9.28
N ASN A 82 6.89 5.98 -7.97
CA ASN A 82 7.97 5.20 -7.36
C ASN A 82 7.78 3.69 -7.52
N VAL A 83 6.54 3.19 -7.43
CA VAL A 83 6.29 1.75 -7.50
C VAL A 83 5.97 1.24 -8.90
N LYS A 84 5.46 2.08 -9.81
CA LYS A 84 5.11 1.72 -11.19
C LYS A 84 6.17 0.87 -11.90
N PRO A 85 7.49 1.13 -11.80
CA PRO A 85 8.50 0.33 -12.49
C PRO A 85 8.51 -1.16 -12.11
N ILE A 86 7.94 -1.54 -10.97
CA ILE A 86 7.88 -2.95 -10.53
C ILE A 86 6.67 -3.68 -11.11
N PHE A 87 5.69 -2.97 -11.67
CA PHE A 87 4.50 -3.57 -12.26
C PHE A 87 4.82 -4.07 -13.68
N PRO A 88 4.71 -5.39 -13.96
CA PRO A 88 4.88 -5.90 -15.30
C PRO A 88 3.66 -5.56 -16.19
N ASP A 89 3.88 -5.55 -17.51
CA ASP A 89 2.77 -5.48 -18.47
C ASP A 89 1.81 -6.67 -18.28
N GLY A 90 0.52 -6.39 -18.19
CA GLY A 90 -0.55 -7.37 -17.99
C GLY A 90 -0.71 -7.83 -16.53
N TYR A 91 -0.15 -7.09 -15.56
CA TYR A 91 -0.31 -7.37 -14.13
C TYR A 91 -1.79 -7.49 -13.73
N GLN A 92 -2.09 -8.51 -12.93
CA GLN A 92 -3.42 -8.97 -12.53
C GLN A 92 -3.53 -9.32 -11.04
N GLY A 93 -2.42 -9.29 -10.29
CA GLY A 93 -2.47 -9.39 -8.83
C GLY A 93 -3.16 -8.16 -8.23
N ASP A 94 -3.72 -8.25 -7.04
CA ASP A 94 -4.35 -7.11 -6.39
C ASP A 94 -3.33 -6.31 -5.55
N VAL A 95 -3.68 -5.08 -5.18
CA VAL A 95 -2.88 -4.23 -4.29
C VAL A 95 -3.62 -4.00 -2.97
N TYR A 96 -2.96 -4.24 -1.85
CA TYR A 96 -3.50 -4.11 -0.50
C TYR A 96 -2.70 -3.09 0.31
N ILE A 97 -3.33 -2.00 0.74
CA ILE A 97 -2.69 -0.90 1.48
C ILE A 97 -2.96 -1.07 2.96
N PHE A 98 -2.02 -1.69 3.67
CA PHE A 98 -2.02 -1.88 5.11
C PHE A 98 -1.48 -0.63 5.84
N ALA A 99 -2.37 0.34 6.01
CA ALA A 99 -2.16 1.56 6.78
C ALA A 99 -3.48 1.94 7.45
N CYS A 100 -3.44 2.54 8.65
CA CYS A 100 -4.67 2.96 9.34
C CYS A 100 -5.47 3.89 8.45
N GLU A 101 -6.78 3.65 8.37
CA GLU A 101 -7.73 4.51 7.65
C GLU A 101 -7.39 4.67 6.15
N SER A 102 -6.65 3.73 5.54
CA SER A 102 -6.26 3.84 4.12
C SER A 102 -7.41 3.71 3.14
N ALA A 103 -8.52 3.09 3.57
CA ALA A 103 -9.81 3.07 2.85
C ALA A 103 -10.80 4.13 3.33
N ASP A 104 -10.50 4.89 4.38
CA ASP A 104 -11.41 5.88 4.93
C ASP A 104 -11.01 7.29 4.46
N PRO A 105 -11.93 8.09 3.90
CA PRO A 105 -11.67 9.50 3.67
C PRO A 105 -11.43 10.19 5.01
N GLY A 106 -10.27 10.82 5.18
CA GLY A 106 -9.97 11.59 6.37
C GLY A 106 -10.94 12.76 6.58
N PRO A 107 -11.04 13.33 7.79
CA PRO A 107 -11.94 14.45 8.06
C PRO A 107 -11.71 15.63 7.11
N GLY A 108 -12.68 15.92 6.24
CA GLY A 108 -12.59 17.02 5.27
C GLY A 108 -12.01 16.63 3.91
N LEU A 109 -11.70 15.35 3.69
CA LEU A 109 -11.30 14.80 2.40
C LEU A 109 -12.50 14.16 1.69
N ASP A 110 -12.56 14.33 0.37
CA ASP A 110 -13.61 13.72 -0.47
C ASP A 110 -13.30 12.26 -0.83
N PHE A 111 -12.06 11.81 -0.60
CA PHE A 111 -11.58 10.47 -0.95
C PHE A 111 -10.44 10.00 -0.02
N SER A 112 -10.29 8.69 0.08
CA SER A 112 -9.24 7.97 0.82
C SER A 112 -7.95 7.84 0.02
N PHE A 113 -6.85 7.46 0.68
CA PHE A 113 -5.59 7.18 -0.03
C PHE A 113 -5.77 6.07 -1.07
N ALA A 114 -6.48 4.99 -0.74
CA ALA A 114 -6.71 3.86 -1.63
C ALA A 114 -7.47 4.29 -2.90
N GLU A 115 -8.51 5.12 -2.78
CA GLU A 115 -9.24 5.68 -3.92
C GLU A 115 -8.34 6.57 -4.78
N GLY A 116 -7.56 7.46 -4.16
CA GLY A 116 -6.60 8.30 -4.87
C GLY A 116 -5.56 7.49 -5.64
N PHE A 117 -5.01 6.44 -5.03
CA PHE A 117 -4.04 5.54 -5.67
C PHE A 117 -4.67 4.72 -6.81
N ALA A 118 -5.90 4.23 -6.61
CA ALA A 118 -6.62 3.47 -7.62
C ALA A 118 -6.85 4.24 -8.93
N VAL A 119 -6.98 5.58 -8.88
CA VAL A 119 -7.06 6.43 -10.09
C VAL A 119 -5.82 6.26 -10.98
N TYR A 120 -4.63 6.26 -10.39
CA TYR A 120 -3.37 6.16 -11.14
C TYR A 120 -3.14 4.76 -11.70
N VAL A 121 -3.44 3.75 -10.88
CA VAL A 121 -3.37 2.34 -11.27
C VAL A 121 -4.32 2.06 -12.44
N LYS A 122 -5.60 2.46 -12.33
CA LYS A 122 -6.60 2.27 -13.40
C LYS A 122 -6.32 3.14 -14.64
N GLY A 123 -5.60 4.24 -14.46
CA GLY A 123 -5.13 5.11 -15.55
C GLY A 123 -4.06 4.43 -16.43
N ASP A 124 -3.31 3.48 -15.89
CA ASP A 124 -2.34 2.70 -16.63
C ASP A 124 -2.97 1.48 -17.30
N ARG A 125 -3.07 1.52 -18.63
CA ARG A 125 -3.74 0.47 -19.41
C ARG A 125 -2.98 -0.85 -19.45
N SER A 126 -1.70 -0.89 -19.05
CA SER A 126 -0.97 -2.14 -18.97
C SER A 126 -1.25 -2.91 -17.68
N VAL A 127 -1.96 -2.32 -16.71
CA VAL A 127 -2.23 -2.89 -15.40
C VAL A 127 -3.73 -3.16 -15.23
N HIS A 128 -4.07 -4.33 -14.70
CA HIS A 128 -5.44 -4.81 -14.49
C HIS A 128 -5.62 -5.35 -13.09
N CYS A 129 -5.48 -4.48 -12.08
CA CYS A 129 -5.62 -4.86 -10.69
C CYS A 129 -6.67 -4.06 -9.95
N ARG A 130 -7.15 -4.62 -8.83
CA ARG A 130 -7.94 -3.89 -7.85
C ARG A 130 -7.01 -3.34 -6.77
N VAL A 131 -7.47 -2.30 -6.10
CA VAL A 131 -6.77 -1.67 -4.99
C VAL A 131 -7.68 -1.75 -3.78
N PHE A 132 -7.13 -2.17 -2.64
CA PHE A 132 -7.82 -2.29 -1.38
C PHE A 132 -7.10 -1.45 -0.32
N GLY A 133 -7.87 -0.83 0.57
CA GLY A 133 -7.36 -0.22 1.80
C GLY A 133 -7.92 -0.92 3.04
N GLY A 134 -7.32 -0.68 4.20
CA GLY A 134 -7.85 -1.03 5.51
C GLY A 134 -8.75 0.08 6.04
N SER A 135 -9.90 -0.27 6.60
CA SER A 135 -10.77 0.65 7.32
C SER A 135 -10.50 0.61 8.83
N GLY A 136 -10.45 1.78 9.46
CA GLY A 136 -10.14 1.98 10.86
C GLY A 136 -8.66 1.80 11.23
N GLU A 137 -8.41 1.65 12.52
CA GLU A 137 -7.07 1.33 13.02
C GLU A 137 -6.65 -0.06 12.54
N VAL A 138 -5.49 -0.12 11.89
CA VAL A 138 -4.85 -1.39 11.54
C VAL A 138 -3.76 -1.69 12.56
N GLY A 139 -3.65 -2.95 12.96
CA GLY A 139 -2.66 -3.38 13.94
C GLY A 139 -2.42 -4.88 13.88
N GLY A 140 -1.24 -5.31 14.33
CA GLY A 140 -0.82 -6.70 14.24
C GLY A 140 -0.30 -7.06 12.85
N MET A 141 -0.59 -8.29 12.43
CA MET A 141 -0.06 -8.89 11.20
C MET A 141 -0.81 -8.40 9.97
N ILE A 142 -0.17 -8.46 8.81
CA ILE A 142 -0.84 -8.15 7.54
C ILE A 142 -1.95 -9.19 7.33
N PRO A 143 -3.21 -8.77 7.17
CA PRO A 143 -4.33 -9.68 6.96
C PRO A 143 -4.22 -10.42 5.63
N LEU A 144 -4.80 -11.61 5.58
CA LEU A 144 -4.92 -12.37 4.33
C LEU A 144 -5.88 -11.68 3.35
N PRO A 145 -5.75 -11.91 2.04
CA PRO A 145 -6.56 -11.21 1.04
C PRO A 145 -8.07 -11.47 1.14
N SER A 146 -8.50 -12.53 1.84
CA SER A 146 -9.92 -12.78 2.13
C SER A 146 -10.44 -12.13 3.41
N ASP A 147 -9.62 -11.35 4.12
CA ASP A 147 -10.03 -10.67 5.35
C ASP A 147 -11.05 -9.55 5.04
N PRO A 148 -12.17 -9.46 5.78
CA PRO A 148 -13.20 -8.45 5.53
C PRO A 148 -12.76 -7.01 5.80
N MET A 149 -11.58 -6.77 6.40
CA MET A 149 -11.10 -5.40 6.58
C MET A 149 -10.64 -4.74 5.28
N TRP A 150 -10.39 -5.52 4.23
CA TRP A 150 -10.02 -5.01 2.92
C TRP A 150 -11.23 -4.43 2.22
N ILE A 151 -11.25 -3.12 2.07
CA ILE A 151 -12.29 -2.39 1.33
C ILE A 151 -11.73 -2.04 -0.04
N GLU A 152 -12.39 -2.51 -1.09
CA GLU A 152 -12.03 -2.18 -2.47
C GLU A 152 -12.24 -0.68 -2.71
N ALA A 153 -11.24 -0.03 -3.28
CA ALA A 153 -11.30 1.36 -3.68
C ALA A 153 -12.23 1.52 -4.90
N ASP A 154 -13.37 2.18 -4.69
CA ASP A 154 -14.27 2.56 -5.77
C ASP A 154 -13.77 3.86 -6.41
N VAL A 155 -13.63 3.87 -7.73
CA VAL A 155 -13.13 5.06 -8.44
C VAL A 155 -14.30 5.65 -9.20
N PHE A 156 -14.72 6.83 -8.78
CA PHE A 156 -15.88 7.58 -9.27
C PHE A 156 -15.83 7.91 -10.77
#